data_AF-A0AAV6I4P2-F1
#
_entry.id   AF-A0AAV6I4P2-F1
#
_cell.length_a   1.000
_cell.length_b   1.000
_cell.length_c   1.000
_cell.angle_alpha   90.00
_cell.angle_beta   90.00
_cell.angle_gamma   90.00
#
_symmetry.space_group_name_H-M   'P 1'
#
loop_
_entity.id
_entity.type
_entity.pdbx_description
1 polymer ?
#
loop_
_entity_poly.entity_id
_entity_poly.type
_entity_poly.pdbx_seq_one_letter_code
_entity_poly.pdbx_strand_id
1 'polypeptide(L)'
;MTTTSAVKNNNMLPPGLVSNLQQVLLSRKGGEDEQQSKDADESTSLPSDSPEPNSDENDLKPIVLVTNGDGIESPGLAYLVEALVHQGLYNVHVCAPQSDKSVSGHSVTLKETIAVSSADINGATAYEVSGTPVDCVSLAFSGALFSWSKPLLVISGINRGSSCGRQMIYSSVVAGAREALMSGVPSLSIALNWKKDESQDSDFKDAVTVCLPLINAAVRDIEKGIFPKSCSLNIEVPTSPLTNKGFKLTKQSLWRSIPSWQAISSNKSGRFMSNQQSLGMQLAQLSRDASAAGAARRLTTQRKNLEVVESVGAAGKSDFNRSVKYFQQEFLDKELDDMDEDLDYRALQNGFVSVTPLSLSPHIELETQTAASEWISAALHLEQ
;
A
#
# COMPACT_ATOMS: atom_id res chain seq x y z
N MET A 1 -44.18 -36.58 1.95
CA MET A 1 -42.73 -36.70 1.68
C MET A 1 -42.40 -35.69 0.61
N THR A 2 -41.92 -34.52 1.04
CA THR A 2 -41.79 -33.29 0.25
C THR A 2 -40.30 -33.08 -0.04
N THR A 3 -39.92 -33.07 -1.31
CA THR A 3 -38.55 -32.75 -1.76
C THR A 3 -38.50 -31.31 -2.25
N THR A 4 -37.77 -30.46 -1.55
CA THR A 4 -37.51 -29.06 -1.90
C THR A 4 -36.28 -28.97 -2.81
N SER A 5 -36.47 -28.32 -3.96
CA SER A 5 -35.44 -28.01 -4.96
C SER A 5 -34.58 -26.80 -4.55
N ALA A 6 -33.26 -26.96 -4.54
CA ALA A 6 -32.31 -25.86 -4.37
C ALA A 6 -32.05 -25.17 -5.73
N VAL A 7 -32.24 -23.86 -5.77
CA VAL A 7 -31.93 -22.99 -6.91
C VAL A 7 -30.42 -22.72 -6.93
N LYS A 8 -29.74 -23.08 -8.02
CA LYS A 8 -28.36 -22.67 -8.32
C LYS A 8 -28.39 -21.36 -9.12
N ASN A 9 -27.88 -20.27 -8.55
CA ASN A 9 -27.56 -19.06 -9.30
C ASN A 9 -26.14 -19.19 -9.87
N ASN A 10 -26.04 -19.43 -11.17
CA ASN A 10 -24.78 -19.34 -11.92
C ASN A 10 -24.64 -17.91 -12.49
N ASN A 11 -23.82 -17.07 -11.85
CA ASN A 11 -23.38 -15.79 -12.41
C ASN A 11 -21.97 -15.92 -12.99
N MET A 12 -21.87 -16.48 -14.20
CA MET A 12 -20.66 -16.39 -15.04
C MET A 12 -21.11 -16.11 -16.48
N LEU A 13 -20.56 -15.06 -17.10
CA LEU A 13 -20.76 -14.78 -18.52
C LEU A 13 -19.78 -15.61 -19.38
N PRO A 14 -20.19 -16.01 -20.61
CA PRO A 14 -19.43 -16.97 -21.43
C PRO A 14 -18.17 -16.37 -22.10
N PRO A 15 -17.16 -17.20 -22.42
CA PRO A 15 -15.81 -16.78 -22.85
C PRO A 15 -15.72 -16.01 -24.18
N GLY A 16 -16.81 -15.99 -24.97
CA GLY A 16 -16.85 -15.34 -26.29
C GLY A 16 -16.88 -13.80 -26.25
N LEU A 17 -17.17 -13.18 -25.10
CA LEU A 17 -17.30 -11.72 -24.98
C LEU A 17 -16.00 -10.97 -24.65
N VAL A 18 -14.92 -11.67 -24.27
CA VAL A 18 -13.61 -11.06 -23.99
C VAL A 18 -12.84 -10.71 -25.28
N SER A 19 -13.15 -11.38 -26.40
CA SER A 19 -12.43 -11.23 -27.69
C SER A 19 -12.79 -9.94 -28.45
N ASN A 20 -14.00 -9.39 -28.27
CA ASN A 20 -14.47 -8.24 -29.05
C ASN A 20 -13.93 -6.88 -28.56
N LEU A 21 -13.51 -6.77 -27.29
CA LEU A 21 -12.97 -5.52 -26.74
C LEU A 21 -11.51 -5.24 -27.17
N GLN A 22 -10.71 -6.29 -27.38
CA GLN A 22 -9.33 -6.13 -27.88
C GLN A 22 -9.29 -5.69 -29.34
N GLN A 23 -10.24 -6.11 -30.18
CA GLN A 23 -10.30 -5.66 -31.59
C GLN A 23 -10.78 -4.21 -31.75
N VAL A 24 -11.66 -3.72 -30.89
CA VAL A 24 -12.15 -2.33 -30.93
C VAL A 24 -11.08 -1.33 -30.45
N LEU A 25 -10.19 -1.74 -29.54
CA LEU A 25 -9.10 -0.90 -29.06
C LEU A 25 -7.89 -0.86 -30.01
N LEU A 26 -7.68 -1.90 -30.83
CA LEU A 26 -6.64 -1.91 -31.87
C LEU A 26 -7.06 -1.14 -33.14
N SER A 27 -8.35 -1.10 -33.45
CA SER A 27 -8.89 -0.39 -34.62
C SER A 27 -9.05 1.13 -34.43
N ARG A 28 -8.96 1.63 -33.18
CA ARG A 28 -8.93 3.07 -32.87
C ARG A 28 -7.53 3.70 -32.92
N LYS A 29 -6.48 2.89 -33.15
CA LYS A 29 -5.08 3.36 -33.17
C LYS A 29 -4.49 3.51 -34.58
N GLY A 30 -5.32 3.42 -35.62
CA GLY A 30 -4.89 3.55 -37.02
C GLY A 30 -5.97 4.20 -37.87
N GLY A 31 -5.95 5.52 -37.96
CA GLY A 31 -6.77 6.26 -38.90
C GLY A 31 -6.81 7.74 -38.58
N GLU A 32 -5.90 8.50 -39.17
CA GLU A 32 -6.15 9.83 -39.74
C GLU A 32 -4.90 10.27 -40.53
N ASP A 33 -5.01 10.15 -41.86
CA ASP A 33 -4.05 10.64 -42.86
C ASP A 33 -4.50 12.02 -43.39
N GLU A 34 -3.50 12.77 -43.86
CA GLU A 34 -3.42 14.14 -44.38
C GLU A 34 -4.36 14.53 -45.55
N GLN A 35 -4.70 15.84 -45.70
CA GLN A 35 -4.20 16.72 -46.78
C GLN A 35 -4.83 18.15 -46.88
N GLN A 36 -3.96 19.18 -46.84
CA GLN A 36 -3.77 20.41 -47.67
C GLN A 36 -4.99 21.25 -48.20
N SER A 37 -5.00 22.59 -48.39
CA SER A 37 -4.05 23.73 -48.28
C SER A 37 -4.72 25.10 -48.64
N LYS A 38 -4.13 26.24 -48.19
CA LYS A 38 -4.11 27.64 -48.75
C LYS A 38 -5.38 28.53 -48.67
N ASP A 39 -5.37 29.86 -48.39
CA ASP A 39 -4.39 30.96 -48.54
C ASP A 39 -4.69 32.18 -47.59
N ALA A 40 -3.62 32.96 -47.31
CA ALA A 40 -3.45 34.44 -47.19
C ALA A 40 -4.11 35.33 -46.08
N ASP A 41 -3.21 35.90 -45.26
CA ASP A 41 -3.00 37.33 -44.85
C ASP A 41 -4.19 38.25 -44.46
N GLU A 42 -4.19 38.71 -43.19
CA GLU A 42 -4.03 40.15 -42.86
C GLU A 42 -3.79 40.40 -41.35
N SER A 43 -2.92 41.35 -41.07
CA SER A 43 -2.36 41.77 -39.78
C SER A 43 -3.29 42.63 -38.92
N THR A 44 -3.28 42.48 -37.57
CA THR A 44 -3.09 43.59 -36.58
C THR A 44 -3.18 43.14 -35.10
N SER A 45 -2.37 43.83 -34.26
CA SER A 45 -2.54 44.14 -32.82
C SER A 45 -1.57 43.52 -31.78
N LEU A 46 -1.19 44.41 -30.84
CA LEU A 46 -0.16 44.38 -29.77
C LEU A 46 -0.60 43.61 -28.49
N PRO A 47 0.12 43.75 -27.36
CA PRO A 47 1.35 43.08 -26.96
C PRO A 47 1.10 41.94 -25.94
N SER A 48 2.14 41.14 -25.72
CA SER A 48 2.22 40.03 -24.78
C SER A 48 1.94 40.42 -23.32
N ASP A 49 0.90 39.82 -22.74
CA ASP A 49 0.77 39.64 -21.30
C ASP A 49 0.55 38.14 -21.06
N SER A 50 1.56 37.48 -20.50
CA SER A 50 1.50 36.06 -20.15
C SER A 50 0.66 35.92 -18.88
N PRO A 51 -0.44 35.15 -18.86
CA PRO A 51 -1.24 35.01 -17.67
C PRO A 51 -0.46 34.18 -16.64
N GLU A 52 -0.24 34.76 -15.46
CA GLU A 52 0.04 33.98 -14.25
C GLU A 52 -1.07 32.94 -14.06
N PRO A 53 -0.76 31.73 -13.55
CA PRO A 53 -1.78 30.71 -13.36
C PRO A 53 -2.82 31.21 -12.35
N ASN A 54 -4.09 31.28 -12.79
CA ASN A 54 -5.23 31.70 -12.00
C ASN A 54 -5.26 30.96 -10.64
N SER A 55 -4.94 31.68 -9.57
CA SER A 55 -5.01 31.17 -8.18
C SER A 55 -6.43 30.76 -7.79
N ASP A 56 -7.45 31.29 -8.46
CA ASP A 56 -8.86 31.12 -8.11
C ASP A 56 -9.45 29.76 -8.53
N GLU A 57 -8.84 29.08 -9.51
CA GLU A 57 -9.35 27.77 -9.99
C GLU A 57 -8.91 26.62 -9.07
N ASN A 58 -7.81 26.79 -8.34
CA ASN A 58 -7.33 25.81 -7.38
C ASN A 58 -8.22 25.77 -6.12
N ASP A 59 -8.78 26.89 -5.65
CA ASP A 59 -9.59 26.90 -4.42
C ASP A 59 -10.96 26.17 -4.55
N LEU A 60 -11.39 25.84 -5.78
CA LEU A 60 -12.66 25.12 -6.03
C LEU A 60 -12.51 23.60 -6.10
N LYS A 61 -11.30 23.07 -6.29
CA LYS A 61 -11.09 21.63 -6.43
C LYS A 61 -11.18 20.93 -5.08
N PRO A 62 -11.83 19.76 -5.00
CA PRO A 62 -11.87 19.01 -3.75
C PRO A 62 -10.46 18.55 -3.36
N ILE A 63 -10.23 18.54 -2.06
CA ILE A 63 -8.95 18.22 -1.47
C ILE A 63 -8.87 16.71 -1.23
N VAL A 64 -7.83 16.07 -1.75
CA VAL A 64 -7.51 14.67 -1.52
C VAL A 64 -6.18 14.59 -0.77
N LEU A 65 -6.22 14.00 0.43
CA LEU A 65 -5.01 13.72 1.19
C LEU A 65 -4.50 12.31 0.87
N VAL A 66 -3.22 12.18 0.60
CA VAL A 66 -2.55 10.90 0.32
C VAL A 66 -1.51 10.61 1.39
N THR A 67 -1.48 9.37 1.87
CA THR A 67 -0.44 8.83 2.77
C THR A 67 -0.10 7.40 2.34
N ASN A 68 0.86 6.76 2.99
CA ASN A 68 1.15 5.34 2.80
C ASN A 68 1.85 4.75 4.03
N GLY A 69 2.15 3.45 3.99
CA GLY A 69 3.01 2.78 4.96
C GLY A 69 4.47 2.65 4.52
N ASP A 70 4.77 2.70 3.22
CA ASP A 70 6.12 2.39 2.70
C ASP A 70 7.09 3.57 2.73
N GLY A 71 6.59 4.78 2.97
CA GLY A 71 7.35 6.02 3.07
C GLY A 71 7.23 6.95 1.84
N ILE A 72 7.69 8.18 2.00
CA ILE A 72 7.52 9.27 1.01
C ILE A 72 8.16 8.95 -0.35
N GLU A 73 9.26 8.20 -0.35
CA GLU A 73 10.01 7.81 -1.55
C GLU A 73 9.47 6.51 -2.20
N SER A 74 8.34 5.97 -1.75
CA SER A 74 7.86 4.68 -2.27
C SER A 74 7.33 4.81 -3.71
N PRO A 75 7.60 3.82 -4.59
CA PRO A 75 7.13 3.85 -5.97
C PRO A 75 5.59 3.86 -6.04
N GLY A 76 4.93 3.13 -5.14
CA GLY A 76 3.46 3.07 -5.07
C GLY A 76 2.82 4.41 -4.71
N LEU A 77 3.44 5.20 -3.84
CA LEU A 77 2.98 6.55 -3.52
C LEU A 77 3.25 7.51 -4.69
N ALA A 78 4.46 7.47 -5.26
CA ALA A 78 4.84 8.32 -6.37
C ALA A 78 3.87 8.18 -7.56
N TYR A 79 3.60 6.95 -8.01
CA TYR A 79 2.68 6.70 -9.13
C TYR A 79 1.24 7.11 -8.82
N LEU A 80 0.78 6.92 -7.57
CA LEU A 80 -0.57 7.32 -7.17
C LEU A 80 -0.70 8.84 -7.24
N VAL A 81 0.25 9.56 -6.64
CA VAL A 81 0.24 11.03 -6.62
C VAL A 81 0.35 11.60 -8.03
N GLU A 82 1.26 11.07 -8.86
CA GLU A 82 1.42 11.49 -10.26
C GLU A 82 0.10 11.36 -11.03
N ALA A 83 -0.58 10.23 -10.91
CA ALA A 83 -1.84 9.99 -11.61
C ALA A 83 -2.96 10.94 -11.14
N LEU A 84 -3.09 11.16 -9.83
CA LEU A 84 -4.10 12.06 -9.27
C LEU A 84 -3.86 13.52 -9.66
N VAL A 85 -2.60 13.97 -9.63
CA VAL A 85 -2.23 15.33 -10.06
C VAL A 85 -2.47 15.49 -11.57
N HIS A 86 -2.07 14.51 -12.38
CA HIS A 86 -2.23 14.55 -13.83
C HIS A 86 -3.70 14.58 -14.27
N GLN A 87 -4.63 13.96 -13.52
CA GLN A 87 -6.06 14.08 -13.79
C GLN A 87 -6.56 15.53 -13.66
N GLY A 88 -5.92 16.36 -12.84
CA GLY A 88 -6.25 17.78 -12.67
C GLY A 88 -7.60 18.03 -11.98
N LEU A 89 -8.25 16.99 -11.46
CA LEU A 89 -9.57 17.05 -10.84
C LEU A 89 -9.53 17.48 -9.37
N TYR A 90 -8.37 17.32 -8.70
CA TYR A 90 -8.24 17.40 -7.25
C TYR A 90 -7.04 18.25 -6.84
N ASN A 91 -7.12 18.86 -5.65
CA ASN A 91 -5.95 19.38 -4.96
C ASN A 91 -5.32 18.24 -4.14
N VAL A 92 -4.20 17.71 -4.63
CA VAL A 92 -3.51 16.58 -4.01
C VAL A 92 -2.53 17.08 -2.97
N HIS A 93 -2.72 16.64 -1.73
CA HIS A 93 -1.79 16.89 -0.62
C HIS A 93 -1.24 15.57 -0.13
N VAL A 94 0.03 15.54 0.28
CA VAL A 94 0.70 14.31 0.74
C VAL A 94 1.26 14.53 2.13
N CYS A 95 1.01 13.58 3.03
CA CYS A 95 1.67 13.51 4.33
C CYS A 95 2.03 12.05 4.57
N ALA A 96 3.31 11.69 4.47
CA ALA A 96 3.75 10.29 4.52
C ALA A 96 4.99 10.10 5.40
N PRO A 97 5.23 8.88 5.92
CA PRO A 97 6.41 8.60 6.72
C PRO A 97 7.73 8.82 5.95
N GLN A 98 8.81 9.15 6.65
CA GLN A 98 10.16 9.26 6.07
C GLN A 98 10.78 7.92 5.65
N SER A 99 10.23 6.81 6.15
CA SER A 99 10.77 5.47 5.96
C SER A 99 9.66 4.44 6.02
N ASP A 100 9.97 3.21 5.61
CA ASP A 100 9.06 2.07 5.74
C ASP A 100 8.54 1.92 7.19
N LYS A 101 7.20 1.93 7.32
CA LYS A 101 6.38 1.66 8.50
C LYS A 101 5.27 0.65 8.18
N SER A 102 5.40 -0.12 7.09
CA SER A 102 4.38 -1.03 6.55
C SER A 102 3.65 -1.89 7.60
N VAL A 103 4.38 -2.39 8.61
CA VAL A 103 3.88 -3.26 9.69
C VAL A 103 3.70 -2.57 11.05
N SER A 104 3.55 -1.24 11.10
CA SER A 104 3.38 -0.50 12.36
C SER A 104 2.01 -0.64 13.02
N GLY A 105 1.02 -1.20 12.32
CA GLY A 105 -0.39 -1.16 12.72
C GLY A 105 -0.88 0.26 13.03
N HIS A 106 -1.89 0.37 13.89
CA HIS A 106 -2.47 1.65 14.34
C HIS A 106 -1.70 2.25 15.52
N SER A 107 -0.40 2.48 15.32
CA SER A 107 0.48 3.06 16.35
C SER A 107 0.47 4.58 16.32
N VAL A 108 0.29 5.21 17.48
CA VAL A 108 0.31 6.67 17.69
C VAL A 108 1.55 7.05 18.50
N THR A 109 2.27 8.08 18.06
CA THR A 109 3.43 8.61 18.79
C THR A 109 2.97 9.60 19.86
N LEU A 110 3.13 9.22 21.14
CA LEU A 110 2.73 10.05 22.29
C LEU A 110 3.94 10.42 23.15
N LYS A 111 4.02 11.69 23.55
CA LYS A 111 5.06 12.25 24.44
C LYS A 111 6.49 12.20 23.86
N GLU A 112 6.63 11.93 22.57
CA GLU A 112 7.86 12.03 21.80
C GLU A 112 7.69 13.10 20.71
N THR A 113 8.79 13.64 20.21
CA THR A 113 8.76 14.64 19.13
C THR A 113 8.86 13.95 17.78
N ILE A 114 8.01 14.36 16.83
CA ILE A 114 8.11 13.97 15.42
C ILE A 114 8.70 15.12 14.60
N ALA A 115 9.61 14.79 13.69
CA ALA A 115 10.18 15.73 12.74
C ALA A 115 9.33 15.77 11.46
N VAL A 116 9.26 16.93 10.84
CA VAL A 116 8.53 17.17 9.59
C VAL A 116 9.39 18.00 8.64
N SER A 117 9.47 17.58 7.39
CA SER A 117 10.14 18.29 6.29
C SER A 117 9.20 18.40 5.10
N SER A 118 9.32 19.47 4.32
CA SER A 118 8.67 19.53 3.00
C SER A 118 9.31 18.50 2.06
N ALA A 119 8.50 17.85 1.24
CA ALA A 119 8.96 16.91 0.20
C ALA A 119 8.51 17.38 -1.19
N ASP A 120 9.25 17.01 -2.22
CA ASP A 120 8.86 17.21 -3.62
C ASP A 120 8.37 15.88 -4.19
N ILE A 121 7.09 15.84 -4.59
CA ILE A 121 6.46 14.64 -5.15
C ILE A 121 5.45 15.03 -6.22
N ASN A 122 5.86 14.90 -7.47
CA ASN A 122 5.00 14.92 -8.66
C ASN A 122 3.98 16.09 -8.70
N GLY A 123 4.38 17.27 -8.24
CA GLY A 123 3.55 18.48 -8.26
C GLY A 123 2.52 18.62 -7.12
N ALA A 124 2.50 17.71 -6.15
CA ALA A 124 1.66 17.82 -4.97
C ALA A 124 2.35 18.60 -3.83
N THR A 125 1.56 19.26 -2.98
CA THR A 125 2.08 19.82 -1.73
C THR A 125 2.30 18.69 -0.73
N ALA A 126 3.56 18.43 -0.36
CA ALA A 126 3.92 17.23 0.40
C ALA A 126 4.78 17.49 1.62
N TYR A 127 4.56 16.68 2.65
CA TYR A 127 5.37 16.61 3.85
C TYR A 127 5.79 15.18 4.15
N GLU A 128 7.04 15.04 4.53
CA GLU A 128 7.65 13.84 5.07
C GLU A 128 7.66 13.93 6.60
N VAL A 129 7.27 12.86 7.29
CA VAL A 129 7.12 12.84 8.76
C VAL A 129 7.90 11.68 9.37
N SER A 130 8.62 11.89 10.47
CA SER A 130 9.37 10.81 11.13
C SER A 130 8.52 9.77 11.88
N GLY A 131 7.21 9.97 11.94
CA GLY A 131 6.22 9.18 12.67
C GLY A 131 5.63 8.02 11.87
N THR A 132 4.44 7.57 12.28
CA THR A 132 3.65 6.53 11.60
C THR A 132 2.66 7.14 10.59
N PRO A 133 2.01 6.35 9.73
CA PRO A 133 0.95 6.87 8.85
C PRO A 133 -0.23 7.48 9.63
N VAL A 134 -0.50 6.96 10.84
CA VAL A 134 -1.51 7.52 11.74
C VAL A 134 -1.11 8.92 12.20
N ASP A 135 0.16 9.10 12.60
CA ASP A 135 0.69 10.42 12.95
C ASP A 135 0.62 11.37 11.75
N CYS A 136 0.90 10.90 10.54
CA CYS A 136 0.83 11.69 9.31
C CYS A 136 -0.58 12.24 9.06
N VAL A 137 -1.60 11.37 9.12
CA VAL A 137 -3.00 11.76 8.92
C VAL A 137 -3.48 12.69 10.04
N SER A 138 -3.18 12.34 11.29
CA SER A 138 -3.55 13.15 12.46
C SER A 138 -2.93 14.55 12.40
N LEU A 139 -1.64 14.63 12.05
CA LEU A 139 -0.92 15.89 11.91
C LEU A 139 -1.45 16.72 10.73
N ALA A 140 -1.79 16.09 9.60
CA ALA A 140 -2.43 16.77 8.49
C ALA A 140 -3.77 17.42 8.92
N PHE A 141 -4.56 16.71 9.74
CA PHE A 141 -5.86 17.19 10.21
C PHE A 141 -5.77 18.22 11.34
N SER A 142 -4.61 18.35 11.98
CA SER A 142 -4.40 19.35 13.03
C SER A 142 -4.42 20.80 12.53
N GLY A 143 -4.31 21.02 11.20
CA GLY A 143 -4.17 22.33 10.59
C GLY A 143 -2.77 22.94 10.72
N ALA A 144 -1.79 22.19 11.25
CA ALA A 144 -0.41 22.68 11.41
C ALA A 144 0.39 22.70 10.10
N LEU A 145 0.07 21.82 9.15
CA LEU A 145 0.82 21.66 7.89
C LEU A 145 0.07 22.20 6.67
N PHE A 146 -1.25 22.21 6.73
CA PHE A 146 -2.11 22.55 5.61
C PHE A 146 -3.16 23.58 6.03
N SER A 147 -3.47 24.50 5.11
CA SER A 147 -4.38 25.62 5.34
C SER A 147 -5.86 25.21 5.32
N TRP A 148 -6.16 24.01 4.82
CA TRP A 148 -7.53 23.50 4.72
C TRP A 148 -8.01 22.87 6.03
N SER A 149 -9.32 22.82 6.23
CA SER A 149 -9.92 22.30 7.46
C SER A 149 -10.17 20.79 7.45
N LYS A 150 -10.58 20.24 6.30
CA LYS A 150 -10.89 18.82 6.16
C LYS A 150 -10.82 18.40 4.68
N PRO A 151 -10.12 17.31 4.32
CA PRO A 151 -10.14 16.81 2.96
C PRO A 151 -11.45 16.08 2.67
N LEU A 152 -11.80 15.97 1.38
CA LEU A 152 -12.95 15.21 0.91
C LEU A 152 -12.73 13.70 1.11
N LEU A 153 -11.52 13.24 0.81
CA LEU A 153 -11.12 11.84 0.84
C LEU A 153 -9.67 11.71 1.32
N VAL A 154 -9.39 10.64 2.07
CA VAL A 154 -8.01 10.19 2.32
C VAL A 154 -7.74 8.89 1.57
N ILE A 155 -6.63 8.84 0.83
CA ILE A 155 -6.15 7.63 0.18
C ILE A 155 -4.84 7.21 0.85
N SER A 156 -4.82 6.01 1.41
CA SER A 156 -3.64 5.41 2.02
C SER A 156 -3.12 4.32 1.07
N GLY A 157 -1.93 4.50 0.49
CA GLY A 157 -1.34 3.55 -0.46
C GLY A 157 -0.56 4.22 -1.61
N ILE A 158 -0.20 3.48 -2.67
CA ILE A 158 -0.33 2.02 -2.80
C ILE A 158 0.81 1.33 -2.07
N ASN A 159 0.48 0.45 -1.13
CA ASN A 159 1.47 -0.27 -0.33
C ASN A 159 1.92 -1.58 -0.98
N ARG A 160 3.18 -1.97 -0.71
CA ARG A 160 3.75 -3.26 -1.08
C ARG A 160 3.24 -4.36 -0.15
N GLY A 161 2.70 -5.43 -0.73
CA GLY A 161 2.26 -6.62 -0.02
C GLY A 161 0.81 -6.54 0.43
N SER A 162 0.19 -7.70 0.63
CA SER A 162 -1.24 -7.76 0.95
C SER A 162 -1.56 -7.36 2.39
N SER A 163 -2.66 -6.63 2.55
CA SER A 163 -3.27 -6.34 3.84
C SER A 163 -4.58 -7.10 4.08
N CYS A 164 -4.85 -8.21 3.37
CA CYS A 164 -6.07 -9.00 3.55
C CYS A 164 -6.27 -9.56 4.97
N GLY A 165 -7.53 -9.82 5.31
CA GLY A 165 -7.91 -10.58 6.48
C GLY A 165 -7.45 -9.96 7.80
N ARG A 166 -6.96 -10.80 8.72
CA ARG A 166 -6.37 -10.37 9.99
C ARG A 166 -5.01 -9.68 9.83
N GLN A 167 -4.37 -9.74 8.66
CA GLN A 167 -3.15 -8.95 8.40
C GLN A 167 -3.42 -7.44 8.49
N MET A 168 -4.67 -7.00 8.24
CA MET A 168 -5.13 -5.61 8.45
C MET A 168 -4.77 -5.04 9.83
N ILE A 169 -4.65 -5.87 10.87
CA ILE A 169 -4.32 -5.43 12.23
C ILE A 169 -2.91 -4.84 12.31
N TYR A 170 -1.97 -5.43 11.57
CA TYR A 170 -0.57 -4.98 11.50
C TYR A 170 -0.34 -3.96 10.39
N SER A 171 -1.30 -3.82 9.48
CA SER A 171 -1.19 -2.97 8.30
C SER A 171 -1.26 -1.48 8.66
N SER A 172 -0.18 -0.77 8.36
CA SER A 172 -0.12 0.68 8.53
C SER A 172 -0.91 1.43 7.46
N VAL A 173 -1.06 0.85 6.25
CA VAL A 173 -1.89 1.43 5.19
C VAL A 173 -3.38 1.43 5.59
N VAL A 174 -3.85 0.33 6.18
CA VAL A 174 -5.20 0.26 6.76
C VAL A 174 -5.33 1.20 7.96
N ALA A 175 -4.29 1.33 8.80
CA ALA A 175 -4.31 2.23 9.94
C ALA A 175 -4.43 3.71 9.54
N GLY A 176 -3.71 4.16 8.50
CA GLY A 176 -3.83 5.52 7.97
C GLY A 176 -5.25 5.82 7.47
N ALA A 177 -5.85 4.90 6.70
CA ALA A 177 -7.24 5.02 6.26
C ALA A 177 -8.23 4.99 7.44
N ARG A 178 -7.96 4.17 8.46
CA ARG A 178 -8.78 4.10 9.67
C ARG A 178 -8.73 5.38 10.50
N GLU A 179 -7.56 6.01 10.62
CA GLU A 179 -7.40 7.28 11.32
C GLU A 179 -8.23 8.40 10.66
N ALA A 180 -8.23 8.44 9.32
CA ALA A 180 -9.09 9.35 8.56
C ALA A 180 -10.57 9.12 8.87
N LEU A 181 -10.99 7.85 8.91
CA LEU A 181 -12.36 7.47 9.23
C LEU A 181 -12.75 7.83 10.67
N MET A 182 -11.83 7.69 11.63
CA MET A 182 -12.05 8.10 13.03
C MET A 182 -12.28 9.61 13.16
N SER A 183 -11.67 10.38 12.26
CA SER A 183 -11.87 11.83 12.14
C SER A 183 -13.07 12.20 11.22
N GLY A 184 -13.86 11.20 10.82
CA GLY A 184 -15.08 11.36 10.02
C GLY A 184 -14.82 11.73 8.55
N VAL A 185 -13.66 11.39 8.00
CA VAL A 185 -13.35 11.52 6.56
C VAL A 185 -13.43 10.13 5.92
N PRO A 186 -14.19 9.95 4.81
CA PRO A 186 -14.14 8.71 4.03
C PRO A 186 -12.71 8.38 3.60
N SER A 187 -12.39 7.09 3.48
CA SER A 187 -11.02 6.71 3.15
C SER A 187 -10.92 5.42 2.35
N LEU A 188 -9.84 5.33 1.56
CA LEU A 188 -9.46 4.14 0.82
C LEU A 188 -8.09 3.68 1.32
N SER A 189 -7.92 2.39 1.61
CA SER A 189 -6.59 1.77 1.74
C SER A 189 -6.34 0.90 0.52
N ILE A 190 -5.18 1.06 -0.11
CA ILE A 190 -4.84 0.38 -1.36
C ILE A 190 -3.50 -0.35 -1.20
N ALA A 191 -3.50 -1.64 -1.52
CA ALA A 191 -2.31 -2.47 -1.49
C ALA A 191 -2.20 -3.30 -2.77
N LEU A 192 -0.96 -3.47 -3.26
CA LEU A 192 -0.63 -4.41 -4.32
C LEU A 192 -0.10 -5.68 -3.68
N ASN A 193 -0.61 -6.85 -4.10
CA ASN A 193 -0.07 -8.16 -3.72
C ASN A 193 1.27 -8.43 -4.42
N TRP A 194 2.21 -7.54 -4.17
CA TRP A 194 3.53 -7.51 -4.75
C TRP A 194 4.36 -8.62 -4.14
N LYS A 195 4.99 -9.42 -5.00
CA LYS A 195 5.85 -10.52 -4.57
C LYS A 195 7.23 -10.35 -5.16
N LYS A 196 8.25 -10.54 -4.32
CA LYS A 196 9.65 -10.28 -4.67
C LYS A 196 10.14 -10.96 -5.94
N ASP A 197 9.66 -12.18 -6.19
CA ASP A 197 10.13 -13.00 -7.32
C ASP A 197 9.18 -12.95 -8.53
N GLU A 198 8.03 -12.26 -8.43
CA GLU A 198 7.00 -12.21 -9.48
C GLU A 198 6.70 -10.77 -9.96
N SER A 199 6.94 -9.76 -9.12
CA SER A 199 6.51 -8.37 -9.36
C SER A 199 7.69 -7.43 -9.64
N GLN A 200 7.38 -6.30 -10.29
CA GLN A 200 8.29 -5.20 -10.57
C GLN A 200 7.70 -3.88 -10.05
N ASP A 201 8.53 -2.86 -9.86
CA ASP A 201 8.05 -1.56 -9.38
C ASP A 201 7.10 -0.87 -10.38
N SER A 202 7.18 -1.21 -11.68
CA SER A 202 6.21 -0.75 -12.69
C SER A 202 4.79 -1.25 -12.44
N ASP A 203 4.61 -2.38 -11.74
CA ASP A 203 3.28 -2.94 -11.46
C ASP A 203 2.46 -2.03 -10.54
N PHE A 204 3.11 -1.14 -9.77
CA PHE A 204 2.41 -0.12 -9.01
C PHE A 204 1.67 0.87 -9.92
N LYS A 205 2.25 1.23 -11.07
CA LYS A 205 1.58 2.10 -12.05
C LYS A 205 0.33 1.43 -12.63
N ASP A 206 0.42 0.12 -12.86
CA ASP A 206 -0.71 -0.66 -13.34
C ASP A 206 -1.79 -0.79 -12.25
N ALA A 207 -1.39 -0.98 -10.99
CA ALA A 207 -2.30 -0.99 -9.85
C ALA A 207 -3.04 0.35 -9.69
N VAL A 208 -2.34 1.48 -9.84
CA VAL A 208 -2.97 2.81 -9.87
C VAL A 208 -3.98 2.88 -11.00
N THR A 209 -3.61 2.50 -12.22
CA THR A 209 -4.51 2.51 -13.39
C THR A 209 -5.79 1.72 -13.12
N VAL A 210 -5.67 0.55 -12.49
CA VAL A 210 -6.81 -0.28 -12.10
C VAL A 210 -7.68 0.42 -11.04
N CYS A 211 -7.09 1.11 -10.06
CA CYS A 211 -7.84 1.75 -8.96
C CYS A 211 -8.46 3.12 -9.30
N LEU A 212 -7.95 3.85 -10.29
CA LEU A 212 -8.43 5.19 -10.65
C LEU A 212 -9.94 5.30 -10.86
N PRO A 213 -10.63 4.37 -11.56
CA PRO A 213 -12.06 4.49 -11.79
C PRO A 213 -12.86 4.43 -10.47
N LEU A 214 -12.46 3.55 -9.55
CA LEU A 214 -13.05 3.45 -8.21
C LEU A 214 -12.77 4.70 -7.35
N ILE A 215 -11.55 5.27 -7.44
CA ILE A 215 -11.19 6.52 -6.75
C ILE A 215 -12.07 7.68 -7.26
N ASN A 216 -12.20 7.80 -8.58
CA ASN A 216 -12.99 8.84 -9.22
C ASN A 216 -14.49 8.73 -8.84
N ALA A 217 -15.02 7.50 -8.82
CA ALA A 217 -16.37 7.24 -8.37
C ALA A 217 -16.56 7.63 -6.90
N ALA A 218 -15.60 7.27 -6.02
CA ALA A 218 -15.65 7.63 -4.60
C ALA A 218 -15.70 9.15 -4.42
N VAL A 219 -14.80 9.91 -5.05
CA VAL A 219 -14.78 11.37 -4.96
C VAL A 219 -16.12 11.97 -5.39
N ARG A 220 -16.57 11.63 -6.61
CA ARG A 220 -17.82 12.12 -7.18
C ARG A 220 -19.03 11.85 -6.28
N ASP A 221 -19.08 10.66 -5.68
CA ASP A 221 -20.24 10.22 -4.91
C ASP A 221 -20.18 10.68 -3.44
N ILE A 222 -18.99 11.00 -2.91
CA ILE A 222 -18.85 11.71 -1.63
C ILE A 222 -19.41 13.13 -1.76
N GLU A 223 -19.07 13.86 -2.83
CA GLU A 223 -19.59 15.22 -3.07
C GLU A 223 -21.11 15.25 -3.18
N LYS A 224 -21.70 14.20 -3.77
CA LYS A 224 -23.16 14.05 -3.89
C LYS A 224 -23.84 13.51 -2.64
N GLY A 225 -23.08 13.12 -1.61
CA GLY A 225 -23.60 12.49 -0.40
C GLY A 225 -24.18 11.08 -0.61
N ILE A 226 -23.76 10.40 -1.68
CA ILE A 226 -24.18 9.04 -2.06
C ILE A 226 -23.22 7.99 -1.49
N PHE A 227 -21.94 8.34 -1.28
CA PHE A 227 -20.95 7.43 -0.73
C PHE A 227 -21.35 6.92 0.67
N PRO A 228 -21.13 5.62 0.99
CA PRO A 228 -21.49 5.04 2.28
C PRO A 228 -20.90 5.81 3.46
N LYS A 229 -21.77 6.18 4.41
CA LYS A 229 -21.35 6.88 5.63
C LYS A 229 -20.54 5.95 6.54
N SER A 230 -19.59 6.53 7.26
CA SER A 230 -18.78 5.80 8.27
C SER A 230 -18.10 4.54 7.71
N CYS A 231 -17.74 4.58 6.42
CA CYS A 231 -17.13 3.48 5.69
C CYS A 231 -15.72 3.84 5.21
N SER A 232 -14.80 2.90 5.32
CA SER A 232 -13.52 2.88 4.60
C SER A 232 -13.52 1.67 3.67
N LEU A 233 -12.83 1.73 2.53
CA LEU A 233 -12.72 0.59 1.61
C LEU A 233 -11.27 0.11 1.57
N ASN A 234 -11.04 -1.15 1.92
CA ASN A 234 -9.76 -1.79 1.69
C ASN A 234 -9.74 -2.44 0.30
N ILE A 235 -8.79 -2.04 -0.53
CA ILE A 235 -8.66 -2.44 -1.93
C ILE A 235 -7.34 -3.19 -2.09
N GLU A 236 -7.44 -4.44 -2.52
CA GLU A 236 -6.29 -5.33 -2.70
C GLU A 236 -6.18 -5.70 -4.19
N VAL A 237 -5.09 -5.26 -4.82
CA VAL A 237 -4.81 -5.49 -6.22
C VAL A 237 -3.98 -6.78 -6.37
N PRO A 238 -4.36 -7.72 -7.26
CA PRO A 238 -3.61 -8.96 -7.45
C PRO A 238 -2.22 -8.70 -8.03
N THR A 239 -1.32 -9.67 -7.89
CA THR A 239 0.09 -9.61 -8.31
C THR A 239 0.27 -9.18 -9.77
N SER A 240 -0.70 -9.48 -10.65
CA SER A 240 -0.74 -9.02 -12.04
C SER A 240 -1.94 -8.09 -12.24
N PRO A 241 -1.79 -6.77 -12.02
CA PRO A 241 -2.92 -5.84 -12.01
C PRO A 241 -3.68 -5.81 -13.33
N LEU A 242 -3.00 -5.75 -14.49
CA LEU A 242 -3.68 -5.59 -15.79
C LEU A 242 -4.44 -6.84 -16.26
N THR A 243 -4.12 -8.01 -15.73
CA THR A 243 -4.79 -9.27 -16.07
C THR A 243 -5.81 -9.70 -15.02
N ASN A 244 -6.24 -8.77 -14.16
CA ASN A 244 -7.24 -9.04 -13.14
C ASN A 244 -8.60 -9.42 -13.75
N LYS A 245 -9.42 -10.15 -13.00
CA LYS A 245 -10.75 -10.63 -13.41
C LYS A 245 -11.88 -9.63 -13.16
N GLY A 246 -11.54 -8.38 -12.84
CA GLY A 246 -12.44 -7.35 -12.37
C GLY A 246 -12.40 -7.16 -10.85
N PHE A 247 -13.22 -6.24 -10.39
CA PHE A 247 -13.44 -5.97 -8.97
C PHE A 247 -14.42 -6.98 -8.38
N LYS A 248 -14.13 -7.44 -7.16
CA LYS A 248 -15.01 -8.30 -6.37
C LYS A 248 -15.24 -7.70 -5.00
N LEU A 249 -16.51 -7.52 -4.64
CA LEU A 249 -16.89 -7.22 -3.26
C LEU A 249 -16.56 -8.42 -2.37
N THR A 250 -15.95 -8.14 -1.23
CA THR A 250 -15.42 -9.19 -0.34
C THR A 250 -15.68 -8.90 1.12
N LYS A 251 -15.58 -9.95 1.94
CA LYS A 251 -15.56 -9.90 3.40
C LYS A 251 -14.15 -10.15 3.89
N GLN A 252 -13.84 -9.60 5.06
CA GLN A 252 -12.55 -9.81 5.70
C GLN A 252 -12.36 -11.31 6.05
N SER A 253 -11.29 -11.92 5.55
CA SER A 253 -10.91 -13.30 5.90
C SER A 253 -10.23 -13.40 7.26
N LEU A 254 -10.00 -14.64 7.70
CA LEU A 254 -9.14 -14.89 8.87
C LEU A 254 -7.64 -14.92 8.53
N TRP A 255 -7.28 -14.61 7.28
CA TRP A 255 -5.91 -14.74 6.80
C TRP A 255 -4.94 -13.75 7.43
N ARG A 256 -3.75 -14.23 7.76
CA ARG A 256 -2.61 -13.44 8.18
C ARG A 256 -1.33 -14.23 8.02
N SER A 257 -0.21 -13.54 7.84
CA SER A 257 1.09 -14.20 7.92
C SER A 257 1.38 -14.63 9.37
N ILE A 258 2.04 -15.77 9.51
CA ILE A 258 2.36 -16.36 10.82
C ILE A 258 3.68 -15.76 11.31
N PRO A 259 3.71 -15.15 12.51
CA PRO A 259 4.95 -14.66 13.08
C PRO A 259 5.82 -15.82 13.51
N SER A 260 7.08 -15.80 13.10
CA SER A 260 8.11 -16.76 13.48
C SER A 260 9.29 -16.01 14.10
N TRP A 261 9.81 -16.52 15.21
CA TRP A 261 10.96 -15.95 15.91
C TRP A 261 12.19 -16.82 15.67
N GLN A 262 13.27 -16.19 15.23
CA GLN A 262 14.56 -16.82 15.04
C GLN A 262 15.58 -16.25 16.03
N ALA A 263 16.31 -17.11 16.72
CA ALA A 263 17.41 -16.69 17.57
C ALA A 263 18.61 -16.28 16.70
N ILE A 264 19.20 -15.13 17.00
CA ILE A 264 20.39 -14.62 16.30
C ILE A 264 21.60 -14.77 17.21
N SER A 265 22.64 -15.44 16.70
CA SER A 265 23.93 -15.52 17.39
C SER A 265 24.55 -14.13 17.48
N SER A 266 25.11 -13.79 18.64
CA SER A 266 25.85 -12.55 18.88
C SER A 266 27.23 -12.58 18.21
N ASN A 267 27.31 -12.94 16.92
CA ASN A 267 28.53 -12.80 16.17
C ASN A 267 28.62 -11.36 15.66
N LYS A 268 29.60 -10.62 16.20
CA LYS A 268 29.98 -9.28 15.73
C LYS A 268 30.34 -9.32 14.25
N SER A 269 29.39 -9.04 13.36
CA SER A 269 29.65 -8.65 11.97
C SER A 269 28.38 -8.13 11.29
N GLY A 270 28.03 -6.89 11.62
CA GLY A 270 27.14 -6.03 10.85
C GLY A 270 27.72 -4.62 10.93
N ARG A 271 28.27 -4.15 9.83
CA ARG A 271 29.13 -2.97 9.71
C ARG A 271 28.34 -1.69 10.03
N PHE A 272 28.46 -1.20 11.25
CA PHE A 272 28.24 0.21 11.60
C PHE A 272 29.29 0.58 12.64
N MET A 273 30.49 0.93 12.18
CA MET A 273 31.50 1.54 13.03
C MET A 273 31.73 2.97 12.57
N SER A 274 31.30 3.90 13.42
CA SER A 274 31.83 5.24 13.49
C SER A 274 33.35 5.18 13.62
N ASN A 275 34.02 6.06 12.87
CA ASN A 275 35.46 6.22 12.87
C ASN A 275 35.97 6.58 14.27
N GLN A 276 36.71 5.66 14.89
CA GLN A 276 37.92 5.91 15.68
C GLN A 276 38.32 4.61 16.37
N GLN A 277 39.45 4.01 16.00
CA GLN A 277 40.37 3.37 16.96
C GLN A 277 41.70 2.97 16.31
N SER A 278 42.74 3.11 17.12
CA SER A 278 44.15 3.32 16.78
C SER A 278 44.92 2.09 16.26
N LEU A 279 45.93 2.38 15.42
CA LEU A 279 46.92 1.50 14.76
C LEU A 279 47.65 0.47 15.66
N GLY A 280 47.56 0.56 16.99
CA GLY A 280 48.30 -0.29 17.92
C GLY A 280 47.84 -1.74 18.02
N MET A 281 46.60 -2.07 17.63
CA MET A 281 46.07 -3.45 17.72
C MET A 281 46.29 -4.31 16.48
N GLN A 282 46.65 -3.74 15.33
CA GLN A 282 46.89 -4.52 14.10
C GLN A 282 48.19 -5.35 14.13
N LEU A 283 49.19 -4.95 14.93
CA LEU A 283 50.47 -5.66 15.00
C LEU A 283 50.47 -6.89 15.91
N ALA A 284 49.51 -7.01 16.83
CA ALA A 284 49.40 -8.16 17.76
C ALA A 284 48.60 -9.34 17.18
N GLN A 285 47.84 -9.12 16.09
CA GLN A 285 47.06 -10.15 15.41
C GLN A 285 47.90 -10.94 14.39
N LEU A 286 48.90 -10.30 13.78
CA LEU A 286 49.79 -10.88 12.76
C LEU A 286 50.80 -11.91 13.31
N SER A 287 51.00 -11.99 14.63
CA SER A 287 51.89 -12.98 15.26
C SER A 287 51.20 -14.27 15.69
N ARG A 288 49.86 -14.32 15.65
CA ARG A 288 49.06 -15.48 16.11
C ARG A 288 48.60 -16.41 14.98
N ASP A 289 48.47 -15.89 13.76
CA ASP A 289 47.97 -16.66 12.60
C ASP A 289 49.04 -17.53 11.91
N ALA A 290 50.30 -17.48 12.36
CA ALA A 290 51.38 -18.30 11.81
C ALA A 290 51.47 -19.73 12.38
N SER A 291 50.60 -20.12 13.34
CA SER A 291 50.76 -21.39 14.09
C SER A 291 49.59 -22.38 14.01
N ALA A 292 48.59 -22.19 13.15
CA ALA A 292 47.44 -23.09 13.04
C ALA A 292 47.21 -23.68 11.63
N ALA A 293 48.25 -23.71 10.79
CA ALA A 293 48.22 -24.41 9.50
C ALA A 293 48.80 -25.83 9.65
N GLY A 294 47.98 -26.79 10.12
CA GLY A 294 48.38 -28.19 10.18
C GLY A 294 47.29 -29.14 10.67
N ALA A 295 46.82 -30.01 9.76
CA ALA A 295 45.90 -31.15 9.95
C ALA A 295 44.38 -30.79 10.00
N ALA A 296 43.45 -31.41 9.29
CA ALA A 296 43.47 -32.59 8.42
C ALA A 296 42.31 -32.50 7.39
N ARG A 297 42.52 -33.10 6.20
CA ARG A 297 41.50 -33.32 5.16
C ARG A 297 40.69 -34.58 5.46
N ARG A 298 39.36 -34.56 5.23
CA ARG A 298 38.63 -35.41 4.24
C ARG A 298 37.09 -35.29 4.34
N LEU A 299 36.48 -35.07 3.16
CA LEU A 299 35.23 -35.62 2.60
C LEU A 299 33.84 -35.24 3.20
N THR A 300 33.15 -34.39 2.42
CA THR A 300 31.75 -34.49 1.95
C THR A 300 30.67 -35.00 2.90
N THR A 301 29.76 -34.12 3.31
CA THR A 301 28.32 -34.15 2.94
C THR A 301 27.72 -32.78 3.29
N GLN A 302 27.07 -32.11 2.34
CA GLN A 302 26.27 -30.90 2.61
C GLN A 302 25.11 -31.29 3.54
N ARG A 303 25.21 -30.91 4.81
CA ARG A 303 24.08 -30.86 5.74
C ARG A 303 24.03 -29.42 6.25
N LYS A 304 22.88 -28.77 6.05
CA LYS A 304 22.59 -27.43 6.59
C LYS A 304 23.07 -27.38 8.04
N ASN A 305 23.89 -26.39 8.37
CA ASN A 305 24.26 -26.06 9.74
C ASN A 305 22.99 -25.61 10.48
N LEU A 306 22.26 -26.58 11.02
CA LEU A 306 21.36 -26.38 12.14
C LEU A 306 22.27 -26.32 13.36
N GLU A 307 22.65 -25.11 13.77
CA GLU A 307 23.08 -24.91 15.14
C GLU A 307 21.87 -25.20 16.03
N VAL A 308 21.90 -26.37 16.66
CA VAL A 308 20.98 -26.74 17.72
C VAL A 308 21.23 -25.77 18.87
N VAL A 309 20.37 -24.77 19.01
CA VAL A 309 20.34 -23.94 20.22
C VAL A 309 19.88 -24.85 21.35
N GLU A 310 20.77 -25.13 22.30
CA GLU A 310 20.45 -25.95 23.47
C GLU A 310 19.20 -25.41 24.17
N SER A 311 18.23 -26.29 24.37
CA SER A 311 17.11 -26.08 25.28
C SER A 311 17.68 -25.95 26.69
N VAL A 312 17.60 -24.76 27.30
CA VAL A 312 18.06 -24.59 28.69
C VAL A 312 16.96 -23.98 29.55
N GLY A 313 16.05 -24.87 29.98
CA GLY A 313 15.45 -24.77 31.30
C GLY A 313 16.40 -25.43 32.29
N ALA A 314 17.30 -24.65 32.89
CA ALA A 314 18.07 -25.09 34.04
C ALA A 314 18.26 -23.91 34.99
N ALA A 315 17.53 -23.95 36.10
CA ALA A 315 17.77 -23.07 37.24
C ALA A 315 19.13 -23.42 37.86
N GLY A 316 20.07 -22.48 37.88
CA GLY A 316 21.37 -22.74 38.49
C GLY A 316 22.36 -21.59 38.39
N LYS A 317 22.43 -20.82 39.49
CA LYS A 317 23.49 -19.90 39.93
C LYS A 317 23.56 -18.50 39.30
N SER A 318 23.68 -17.55 40.21
CA SER A 318 23.66 -16.10 40.03
C SER A 318 25.01 -15.57 39.56
N ASP A 319 25.17 -15.47 38.23
CA ASP A 319 26.10 -14.50 37.65
C ASP A 319 25.30 -13.23 37.35
N PHE A 320 25.71 -12.09 37.91
CA PHE A 320 25.15 -10.76 37.61
C PHE A 320 25.52 -10.27 36.20
N ASN A 321 26.06 -11.13 35.34
CA ASN A 321 26.28 -10.83 33.94
C ASN A 321 24.97 -11.09 33.18
N ARG A 322 24.19 -10.03 32.94
CA ARG A 322 22.94 -10.11 32.18
C ARG A 322 23.25 -10.65 30.78
N SER A 323 22.97 -11.92 30.53
CA SER A 323 23.10 -12.51 29.20
C SER A 323 22.04 -11.89 28.27
N VAL A 324 22.48 -11.14 27.26
CA VAL A 324 21.58 -10.60 26.22
C VAL A 324 21.38 -11.68 25.15
N LYS A 325 20.13 -11.93 24.77
CA LYS A 325 19.75 -12.83 23.68
C LYS A 325 19.07 -12.02 22.60
N TYR A 326 19.44 -12.25 21.34
CA TYR A 326 18.90 -11.52 20.20
C TYR A 326 17.95 -12.43 19.43
N PHE A 327 16.82 -11.87 19.03
CA PHE A 327 15.81 -12.56 18.22
C PHE A 327 15.36 -11.63 17.11
N GLN A 328 15.06 -12.20 15.95
CA GLN A 328 14.43 -11.52 14.84
C GLN A 328 13.09 -12.19 14.55
N GLN A 329 12.11 -11.36 14.24
CA GLN A 329 10.80 -11.81 13.82
C GLN A 329 10.70 -11.77 12.30
N GLU A 330 10.11 -12.81 11.73
CA GLU A 330 9.76 -12.89 10.32
C GLU A 330 8.30 -13.31 10.17
N PHE A 331 7.68 -12.92 9.07
CA PHE A 331 6.36 -13.39 8.68
C PHE A 331 6.51 -14.54 7.70
N LEU A 332 5.89 -15.67 8.01
CA LEU A 332 5.80 -16.82 7.13
C LEU A 332 4.41 -16.84 6.50
N ASP A 333 4.37 -16.96 5.17
CA ASP A 333 3.11 -17.15 4.47
C ASP A 333 2.62 -18.58 4.69
N LYS A 334 1.35 -18.68 5.12
CA LYS A 334 0.65 -19.94 5.19
C LYS A 334 -0.64 -19.79 4.42
N GLU A 335 -0.89 -20.72 3.51
CA GLU A 335 -2.19 -20.85 2.88
C GLU A 335 -3.19 -21.32 3.94
N LEU A 336 -4.26 -20.55 4.10
CA LEU A 336 -5.45 -21.00 4.79
C LEU A 336 -6.32 -21.74 3.78
N ASP A 337 -6.76 -22.93 4.14
CA ASP A 337 -7.72 -23.71 3.38
C ASP A 337 -9.13 -23.15 3.65
N ASP A 338 -9.38 -21.94 3.16
CA ASP A 338 -10.71 -21.34 3.16
C ASP A 338 -11.29 -21.35 1.75
N MET A 339 -12.44 -22.00 1.62
CA MET A 339 -13.11 -22.25 0.34
C MET A 339 -14.15 -21.18 0.01
N ASP A 340 -14.43 -20.24 0.92
CA ASP A 340 -15.36 -19.14 0.66
C ASP A 340 -14.71 -18.13 -0.32
N GLU A 341 -15.23 -18.10 -1.54
CA GLU A 341 -14.74 -17.23 -2.60
C GLU A 341 -15.02 -15.75 -2.35
N ASP A 342 -15.91 -15.41 -1.42
CA ASP A 342 -16.27 -14.03 -1.08
C ASP A 342 -15.33 -13.42 -0.04
N LEU A 343 -14.33 -14.18 0.42
CA LEU A 343 -13.28 -13.69 1.30
C LEU A 343 -12.20 -12.94 0.51
N ASP A 344 -11.72 -11.83 1.09
CA ASP A 344 -10.74 -10.93 0.49
C ASP A 344 -9.49 -11.63 -0.04
N TYR A 345 -8.83 -12.41 0.81
CA TYR A 345 -7.62 -13.16 0.45
C TYR A 345 -7.90 -14.19 -0.66
N ARG A 346 -9.06 -14.86 -0.61
CA ARG A 346 -9.43 -15.87 -1.61
C ARG A 346 -9.73 -15.23 -2.96
N ALA A 347 -10.47 -14.11 -2.98
CA ALA A 347 -10.73 -13.34 -4.19
C ALA A 347 -9.42 -12.84 -4.82
N LEU A 348 -8.49 -12.33 -4.00
CA LEU A 348 -7.17 -11.89 -4.41
C LEU A 348 -6.35 -13.03 -5.04
N GLN A 349 -6.31 -14.20 -4.41
CA GLN A 349 -5.68 -15.41 -4.96
C GLN A 349 -6.31 -15.86 -6.29
N ASN A 350 -7.62 -15.67 -6.43
CA ASN A 350 -8.36 -15.97 -7.64
C ASN A 350 -8.15 -14.93 -8.76
N GLY A 351 -7.38 -13.87 -8.52
CA GLY A 351 -7.03 -12.85 -9.50
C GLY A 351 -8.05 -11.71 -9.63
N PHE A 352 -8.93 -11.53 -8.65
CA PHE A 352 -9.81 -10.36 -8.58
C PHE A 352 -9.15 -9.22 -7.79
N VAL A 353 -9.53 -7.98 -8.11
CA VAL A 353 -9.30 -6.85 -7.20
C VAL A 353 -10.32 -6.96 -6.08
N SER A 354 -9.87 -7.25 -4.87
CA SER A 354 -10.75 -7.36 -3.70
C SER A 354 -11.09 -5.98 -3.16
N VAL A 355 -12.38 -5.73 -2.90
CA VAL A 355 -12.86 -4.53 -2.22
C VAL A 355 -13.60 -4.96 -0.96
N THR A 356 -13.07 -4.62 0.21
CA THR A 356 -13.62 -4.98 1.52
C THR A 356 -14.06 -3.71 2.25
N PRO A 357 -15.37 -3.49 2.45
CA PRO A 357 -15.86 -2.39 3.29
C PRO A 357 -15.51 -2.61 4.77
N LEU A 358 -14.97 -1.56 5.41
CA LEU A 358 -14.59 -1.55 6.82
C LEU A 358 -15.37 -0.47 7.57
N SER A 359 -15.83 -0.80 8.78
CA SER A 359 -16.49 0.12 9.71
C SER A 359 -15.74 0.17 11.04
N LEU A 360 -15.87 1.29 11.77
CA LEU A 360 -15.30 1.44 13.12
C LEU A 360 -16.21 0.89 14.22
N SER A 361 -17.49 0.70 13.92
CA SER A 361 -18.53 0.45 14.91
C SER A 361 -19.25 -0.85 14.59
N PRO A 362 -19.10 -1.89 15.43
CA PRO A 362 -19.75 -3.19 15.20
C PRO A 362 -21.28 -3.09 15.06
N HIS A 363 -21.90 -2.12 15.72
CA HIS A 363 -23.36 -1.93 15.70
C HIS A 363 -23.93 -1.48 14.35
N ILE A 364 -23.12 -0.81 13.52
CA ILE A 364 -23.54 -0.32 12.19
C ILE A 364 -22.80 -1.05 11.07
N GLU A 365 -22.01 -2.08 11.40
CA GLU A 365 -21.16 -2.78 10.44
C GLU A 365 -21.98 -3.40 9.32
N LEU A 366 -23.10 -4.06 9.63
CA LEU A 366 -23.97 -4.67 8.62
C LEU A 366 -24.61 -3.63 7.69
N GLU A 367 -25.07 -2.50 8.24
CA GLU A 367 -25.63 -1.39 7.45
C GLU A 367 -24.57 -0.77 6.55
N THR A 368 -23.36 -0.55 7.10
CA THR A 368 -22.21 0.00 6.37
C THR A 368 -21.81 -0.95 5.23
N GLN A 369 -21.72 -2.26 5.51
CA GLN A 369 -21.42 -3.27 4.50
C GLN A 369 -22.49 -3.34 3.41
N THR A 370 -23.77 -3.26 3.78
CA THR A 370 -24.87 -3.27 2.80
C THR A 370 -24.83 -2.04 1.91
N ALA A 371 -24.71 -0.84 2.48
CA ALA A 371 -24.61 0.41 1.74
C ALA A 371 -23.37 0.43 0.83
N ALA A 372 -22.23 -0.06 1.32
CA ALA A 372 -21.01 -0.17 0.53
C ALA A 372 -21.14 -1.20 -0.59
N SER A 373 -21.77 -2.34 -0.34
CA SER A 373 -22.06 -3.35 -1.35
C SER A 373 -22.91 -2.79 -2.49
N GLU A 374 -23.97 -2.06 -2.16
CA GLU A 374 -24.85 -1.41 -3.13
C GLU A 374 -24.10 -0.33 -3.92
N TRP A 375 -23.34 0.52 -3.23
CA TRP A 375 -22.56 1.58 -3.85
C TRP A 375 -21.49 1.03 -4.80
N ILE A 376 -20.70 0.04 -4.36
CA ILE A 376 -19.65 -0.60 -5.18
C ILE A 376 -20.27 -1.22 -6.43
N SER A 377 -21.39 -1.95 -6.28
CA SER A 377 -22.08 -2.55 -7.41
C SER A 377 -22.53 -1.49 -8.42
N ALA A 378 -23.10 -0.39 -7.96
CA ALA A 378 -23.52 0.72 -8.84
C ALA A 378 -22.33 1.42 -9.51
N ALA A 379 -21.28 1.73 -8.73
CA ALA A 379 -20.08 2.42 -9.22
C ALA A 379 -19.37 1.61 -10.32
N LEU A 380 -19.23 0.31 -10.13
CA LEU A 380 -18.56 -0.59 -11.09
C LEU A 380 -19.38 -0.89 -12.35
N HIS A 381 -20.70 -0.66 -12.32
CA HIS A 381 -21.58 -0.83 -13.49
C HIS A 381 -21.73 0.44 -14.35
N LEU A 382 -21.43 1.63 -13.80
CA LEU A 382 -21.58 2.91 -14.50
C LEU A 382 -20.43 3.25 -15.46
N GLU A 383 -19.34 2.47 -15.46
CA GLU A 383 -18.14 2.70 -16.27
C GLU A 383 -17.93 1.67 -17.41
N GLN A 384 -18.95 0.83 -17.68
CA GLN A 384 -19.03 -0.06 -18.85
C GLN A 384 -19.89 0.59 -19.95
#